data_AF-A0A7G6E031-F1
#
_entry.id   AF-A0A7G6E031-F1
#
_cell.length_a   1.000
_cell.length_b   1.000
_cell.length_c   1.000
_cell.angle_alpha   90.00
_cell.angle_beta   90.00
_cell.angle_gamma   90.00
#
_symmetry.space_group_name_H-M   'P 1'
#
loop_
_entity.id
_entity.type
_entity.pdbx_description
1 polymer ?
#
loop_
_entity_poly.entity_id
_entity_poly.type
_entity_poly.pdbx_seq_one_letter_code
_entity_poly.pdbx_strand_id
1 'polypeptide(L)'
;MGWKVASFDDFAYACHYFTSKYSVNNGYCCTHPMQEEVENDENGIQRGMCFCWSCPLGIEPDEEDFCNPDVDWNGITREDCTSSISGEFSVDGDYIMVNTGKDASEDEKIAWRNYERRINRYNPDWRESE
;
A
#
# COMPACT_ATOMS: atom_id res chain seq x y z
N MET A 1 16.50 -4.93 -9.10
CA MET A 1 15.53 -4.76 -8.00
C MET A 1 14.17 -4.56 -8.65
N GLY A 2 13.06 -4.58 -7.93
CA GLY A 2 11.75 -4.34 -8.56
C GLY A 2 10.76 -3.83 -7.53
N TRP A 3 10.61 -2.51 -7.46
CA TRP A 3 9.54 -1.89 -6.70
C TRP A 3 8.34 -1.74 -7.60
N LYS A 4 7.14 -1.95 -7.06
CA LYS A 4 5.90 -1.72 -7.79
C LYS A 4 4.97 -0.81 -7.00
N VAL A 5 4.32 0.10 -7.71
CA VAL A 5 3.38 1.05 -7.12
C VAL A 5 1.95 0.48 -7.17
N ALA A 6 1.22 0.68 -6.08
CA ALA A 6 -0.19 0.35 -5.94
C ALA A 6 -0.97 1.53 -5.37
N SER A 7 -2.24 1.65 -5.75
CA SER A 7 -3.20 2.43 -4.96
C SER A 7 -3.27 1.86 -3.55
N PHE A 8 -3.08 2.72 -2.55
CA PHE A 8 -3.01 2.33 -1.15
C PHE A 8 -4.34 1.76 -0.66
N ASP A 9 -5.47 2.31 -1.07
CA ASP A 9 -6.78 1.79 -0.70
C ASP A 9 -6.99 0.35 -1.19
N ASP A 10 -6.74 0.09 -2.48
CA ASP A 10 -6.87 -1.27 -3.01
C ASP A 10 -5.84 -2.22 -2.40
N PHE A 11 -4.62 -1.75 -2.13
CA PHE A 11 -3.60 -2.53 -1.43
C PHE A 11 -4.02 -2.89 -0.01
N ALA A 12 -4.48 -1.89 0.77
CA ALA A 12 -4.93 -2.06 2.14
C ALA A 12 -6.08 -3.07 2.23
N TYR A 13 -7.12 -2.92 1.41
CA TYR A 13 -8.25 -3.86 1.42
C TYR A 13 -7.90 -5.28 0.93
N ALA A 14 -6.80 -5.46 0.20
CA ALA A 14 -6.30 -6.77 -0.18
C ALA A 14 -5.31 -7.37 0.85
N CYS A 15 -4.72 -6.54 1.70
CA CYS A 15 -3.67 -6.93 2.62
C CYS A 15 -4.18 -7.92 3.66
N HIS A 16 -3.40 -8.98 3.91
CA HIS A 16 -3.76 -10.03 4.86
C HIS A 16 -3.64 -9.61 6.34
N TYR A 17 -3.03 -8.44 6.61
CA TYR A 17 -2.99 -7.83 7.94
C TYR A 17 -4.04 -6.73 8.16
N PHE A 18 -4.74 -6.30 7.11
CA PHE A 18 -5.78 -5.27 7.23
C PHE A 18 -6.97 -5.79 8.03
N THR A 19 -7.52 -4.94 8.90
CA THR A 19 -8.77 -5.24 9.59
C THR A 19 -9.59 -3.99 9.82
N SER A 20 -10.91 -4.12 9.66
CA SER A 20 -11.89 -3.08 9.99
C SER A 20 -12.69 -3.39 11.25
N LYS A 21 -12.14 -4.24 12.12
CA LYS A 21 -12.83 -4.70 13.34
C LYS A 21 -12.87 -3.64 14.45
N TYR A 22 -11.93 -2.69 14.44
CA TYR A 22 -11.76 -1.69 15.48
C TYR A 22 -12.02 -0.29 14.90
N SER A 23 -12.45 0.65 15.72
CA SER A 23 -12.74 2.03 15.31
C SER A 23 -11.50 2.92 15.17
N VAL A 24 -10.34 2.44 15.63
CA VAL A 24 -9.04 3.13 15.48
C VAL A 24 -8.79 3.43 14.00
N ASN A 25 -8.25 4.62 13.75
CA ASN A 25 -8.00 5.12 12.39
C ASN A 25 -9.22 4.98 11.46
N ASN A 26 -10.40 5.36 11.94
CA ASN A 26 -11.66 5.29 11.18
C ASN A 26 -11.99 3.89 10.61
N GLY A 27 -11.48 2.82 11.25
CA GLY A 27 -11.66 1.45 10.76
C GLY A 27 -10.55 0.94 9.85
N TYR A 28 -9.52 1.73 9.56
CA TYR A 28 -8.34 1.26 8.83
C TYR A 28 -7.26 0.80 9.81
N CYS A 29 -7.43 -0.41 10.35
CA CYS A 29 -6.46 -0.98 11.29
C CYS A 29 -5.53 -1.98 10.61
N CYS A 30 -4.36 -2.16 11.22
CA CYS A 30 -3.33 -3.09 10.80
C CYS A 30 -2.96 -4.03 11.95
N THR A 31 -2.83 -5.33 11.64
CA THR A 31 -2.41 -6.37 12.59
C THR A 31 -0.97 -6.84 12.36
N HIS A 32 -0.22 -6.19 11.46
CA HIS A 32 1.17 -6.53 11.21
C HIS A 32 1.99 -6.33 12.50
N PRO A 33 2.79 -7.31 12.95
CA PRO A 33 3.52 -7.22 14.23
C PRO A 33 4.52 -6.05 14.32
N MET A 34 5.01 -5.59 13.17
CA MET A 34 5.94 -4.45 13.05
C MET A 34 5.24 -3.11 12.80
N GLN A 35 3.90 -3.01 12.88
CA GLN A 35 3.25 -1.70 12.81
C GLN A 35 3.48 -0.93 14.12
N GLU A 36 4.18 0.20 14.01
CA GLU A 36 4.54 1.06 15.14
C GLU A 36 3.53 2.18 15.38
N GLU A 37 2.81 2.61 14.34
CA GLU A 37 1.73 3.59 14.47
C GLU A 37 0.52 2.93 15.13
N VAL A 38 0.34 3.16 16.43
CA VAL A 38 -0.69 2.52 17.26
C VAL A 38 -1.53 3.51 18.05
N GLU A 39 -2.81 3.18 18.23
CA GLU A 39 -3.74 3.91 19.11
C GLU A 39 -4.51 2.93 20.01
N ASN A 40 -4.96 3.38 21.18
CA ASN A 40 -5.82 2.59 22.05
C ASN A 40 -7.25 2.55 21.50
N ASP A 41 -7.83 1.35 21.40
CA ASP A 41 -9.26 1.20 21.14
C ASP A 41 -10.13 1.60 22.34
N GLU A 42 -11.45 1.52 22.18
CA GLU A 42 -12.44 1.84 23.23
C GLU A 42 -12.28 1.01 24.53
N ASN A 43 -11.56 -0.12 24.47
CA ASN A 43 -11.26 -0.99 25.61
C ASN A 43 -9.85 -0.76 26.17
N GLY A 44 -9.12 0.25 25.67
CA GLY A 44 -7.76 0.57 26.08
C GLY A 44 -6.70 -0.38 25.50
N ILE A 45 -7.00 -1.15 24.47
CA ILE A 45 -6.05 -2.08 23.83
C ILE A 45 -5.39 -1.39 22.64
N GLN A 46 -4.05 -1.41 22.57
CA GLN A 46 -3.31 -0.87 21.41
C GLN A 46 -3.64 -1.64 20.12
N ARG A 47 -3.95 -0.89 19.06
CA ARG A 47 -4.22 -1.37 17.69
C ARG A 47 -3.34 -0.61 16.72
N GLY A 48 -2.76 -1.31 15.74
CA GLY A 48 -2.02 -0.70 14.65
C GLY A 48 -2.95 0.06 13.70
N MET A 49 -2.47 1.19 13.19
CA MET A 49 -3.13 2.02 12.18
C MET A 49 -2.59 1.67 10.80
N CYS A 50 -3.46 1.57 9.80
CA CYS A 50 -3.06 1.31 8.42
C CYS A 50 -2.84 2.63 7.68
N PHE A 51 -1.58 2.96 7.42
CA PHE A 51 -1.15 4.12 6.64
C PHE A 51 -0.06 3.72 5.65
N CYS A 52 0.03 4.44 4.53
CA CYS A 52 1.06 4.21 3.50
C CYS A 52 2.46 4.59 4.02
N TRP A 53 2.58 5.69 4.78
CA TRP A 53 3.85 6.20 5.32
C TRP A 53 4.43 5.38 6.48
N SER A 54 3.66 4.47 7.08
CA SER A 54 4.10 3.60 8.18
C SER A 54 3.88 2.12 7.91
N CYS A 55 3.51 1.74 6.68
CA CYS A 55 3.23 0.36 6.33
C CYS A 55 4.51 -0.49 6.48
N PRO A 56 4.50 -1.62 7.20
CA PRO A 56 5.68 -2.48 7.25
C PRO A 56 5.96 -3.27 5.94
N LEU A 57 5.03 -3.25 4.99
CA LEU A 57 5.10 -4.02 3.73
C LEU A 57 5.41 -3.16 2.51
N GLY A 58 5.73 -1.89 2.72
CA GLY A 58 6.04 -0.97 1.63
C GLY A 58 6.40 0.41 2.17
N ILE A 59 6.66 1.32 1.26
CA ILE A 59 7.00 2.71 1.59
C ILE A 59 6.11 3.64 0.79
N GLU A 60 5.82 4.81 1.36
CA GLU A 60 5.17 5.88 0.60
C GLU A 60 6.10 6.35 -0.52
N PRO A 61 5.63 6.45 -1.78
CA PRO A 61 6.43 7.01 -2.87
C PRO A 61 6.67 8.50 -2.65
N ASP A 62 7.83 8.99 -3.09
CA ASP A 62 8.16 10.41 -3.11
C ASP A 62 8.40 10.96 -4.53
N GLU A 63 8.78 12.25 -4.63
CA GLU A 63 9.01 12.88 -5.93
C GLU A 63 10.23 12.32 -6.68
N GLU A 64 11.24 11.80 -5.96
CA GLU A 64 12.46 11.27 -6.56
C GLU A 64 12.20 9.91 -7.22
N ASP A 65 11.23 9.14 -6.71
CA ASP A 65 10.85 7.83 -7.24
C ASP A 65 10.33 7.86 -8.69
N PHE A 66 9.78 8.99 -9.17
CA PHE A 66 9.36 9.13 -10.57
C PHE A 66 10.52 9.03 -11.56
N CYS A 67 11.75 9.29 -11.10
CA CYS A 67 12.95 9.21 -11.91
C CYS A 67 13.71 7.88 -11.69
N ASN A 68 13.21 7.00 -10.83
CA ASN A 68 13.86 5.75 -10.47
C ASN A 68 13.50 4.62 -11.45
N PRO A 69 14.46 4.11 -12.26
CA PRO A 69 14.17 3.06 -13.25
C PRO A 69 13.86 1.68 -12.63
N ASP A 70 14.13 1.49 -11.33
CA ASP A 70 13.78 0.25 -10.62
C ASP A 70 12.34 0.25 -10.07
N VAL A 71 11.57 1.34 -10.29
CA VAL A 71 10.17 1.49 -9.88
C VAL A 71 9.26 1.30 -11.09
N ASP A 72 8.47 0.25 -11.06
CA ASP A 72 7.37 0.02 -12.00
C ASP A 72 6.09 0.66 -11.43
N TRP A 73 5.70 1.78 -12.03
CA TRP A 73 4.52 2.55 -11.65
C TRP A 73 3.20 1.86 -12.00
N ASN A 74 3.22 0.68 -12.62
CA ASN A 74 2.03 -0.14 -12.88
C ASN A 74 0.93 0.63 -13.65
N GLY A 75 1.34 1.52 -14.56
CA GLY A 75 0.45 2.38 -15.34
C GLY A 75 -0.06 3.63 -14.62
N ILE A 76 0.30 3.84 -13.35
CA ILE A 76 0.01 5.05 -12.58
C ILE A 76 0.94 6.17 -13.05
N THR A 77 0.38 7.36 -13.29
CA THR A 77 1.14 8.52 -13.78
C THR A 77 1.50 9.47 -12.64
N ARG A 78 2.44 10.38 -12.90
CA ARG A 78 2.80 11.44 -11.94
C ARG A 78 1.60 12.31 -11.62
N GLU A 79 0.77 12.57 -12.61
CA GLU A 79 -0.46 13.35 -12.46
C GLU A 79 -1.51 12.65 -11.59
N ASP A 80 -1.54 11.30 -11.59
CA ASP A 80 -2.44 10.53 -10.72
C ASP A 80 -1.98 10.54 -9.26
N CYS A 81 -0.67 10.71 -9.04
CA CYS A 81 -0.03 10.65 -7.71
C CYS A 81 0.27 12.01 -7.10
N THR A 82 0.10 13.12 -7.81
CA THR A 82 0.47 14.43 -7.29
C THR A 82 -0.72 15.35 -7.17
N SER A 83 -0.84 15.99 -6.02
CA SER A 83 -1.76 17.12 -5.83
C SER A 83 -0.95 18.42 -5.86
N SER A 84 -1.51 19.45 -6.48
CA SER A 84 -0.95 20.80 -6.43
C SER A 84 -1.71 21.61 -5.38
N ILE A 85 -1.13 21.80 -4.20
CA ILE A 85 -1.65 22.74 -3.21
C ILE A 85 -0.76 23.98 -3.26
N SER A 86 -1.35 25.15 -3.52
CA SER A 86 -0.62 26.44 -3.61
C SER A 86 0.54 26.50 -4.61
N GLY A 87 0.57 25.62 -5.62
CA GLY A 87 1.64 25.58 -6.63
C GLY A 87 2.86 24.75 -6.25
N GLU A 88 2.86 24.13 -5.06
CA GLU A 88 3.79 23.08 -4.67
C GLU A 88 3.15 21.72 -5.02
N PHE A 89 3.92 20.84 -5.65
CA PHE A 89 3.52 19.47 -5.90
C PHE A 89 3.86 18.64 -4.65
N SER A 90 2.95 17.76 -4.25
CA SER A 90 3.20 16.75 -3.23
C SER A 90 2.64 15.44 -3.73
N VAL A 91 3.34 14.34 -3.45
CA VAL A 91 2.77 13.02 -3.65
C VAL A 91 1.59 12.87 -2.71
N ASP A 92 0.42 12.56 -3.26
CA ASP A 92 -0.79 12.31 -2.49
C ASP A 92 -0.61 10.98 -1.75
N GLY A 93 -1.01 10.94 -0.48
CA GLY A 93 -0.83 9.79 0.43
C GLY A 93 -1.67 8.54 0.06
N ASP A 94 -2.02 8.43 -1.22
CA ASP A 94 -2.94 7.46 -1.80
C ASP A 94 -2.21 6.28 -2.48
N TYR A 95 -0.88 6.24 -2.40
CA TYR A 95 -0.06 5.24 -3.08
C TYR A 95 0.98 4.61 -2.16
N ILE A 96 1.39 3.38 -2.50
CA ILE A 96 2.43 2.64 -1.80
C ILE A 96 3.35 1.92 -2.80
N MET A 97 4.64 1.96 -2.53
CA MET A 97 5.68 1.19 -3.20
C MET A 97 5.98 -0.08 -2.41
N VAL A 98 5.82 -1.22 -3.07
CA VAL A 98 6.04 -2.54 -2.47
C VAL A 98 7.23 -3.21 -3.14
N ASN A 99 8.12 -3.81 -2.34
CA ASN A 99 9.23 -4.58 -2.89
C ASN A 99 8.70 -5.89 -3.49
N THR A 100 8.92 -6.09 -4.78
CA THR A 100 8.60 -7.31 -5.52
C THR A 100 9.84 -7.96 -6.13
N GLY A 101 11.02 -7.46 -5.75
CA GLY A 101 12.31 -7.96 -6.17
C GLY A 101 12.67 -9.31 -5.56
N LYS A 102 13.86 -9.80 -5.92
CA LYS A 102 14.42 -11.08 -5.43
C LYS A 102 14.59 -11.12 -3.90
N ASP A 103 14.71 -9.96 -3.27
CA ASP A 103 14.95 -9.73 -1.85
C ASP A 103 13.66 -9.39 -1.09
N ALA A 104 12.51 -9.33 -1.76
CA ALA A 104 11.22 -9.18 -1.11
C ALA A 104 10.99 -10.31 -0.10
N SER A 105 10.48 -9.93 1.07
CA SER A 105 9.97 -10.84 2.09
C SER A 105 8.76 -11.63 1.59
N GLU A 106 8.41 -12.70 2.30
CA GLU A 106 7.22 -13.48 1.96
C GLU A 106 5.93 -12.69 2.18
N ASP A 107 5.88 -11.83 3.21
CA ASP A 107 4.69 -11.01 3.47
C ASP A 107 4.48 -9.95 2.39
N GLU A 108 5.56 -9.31 1.90
CA GLU A 108 5.49 -8.39 0.75
C GLU A 108 4.98 -9.11 -0.51
N LYS A 109 5.49 -10.32 -0.79
CA LYS A 109 5.03 -11.13 -1.94
C LYS A 109 3.56 -11.51 -1.83
N ILE A 110 3.11 -11.94 -0.64
CA ILE A 110 1.70 -12.31 -0.41
C ILE A 110 0.81 -11.08 -0.54
N ALA A 111 1.19 -9.95 0.05
CA ALA A 111 0.42 -8.72 -0.05
C ALA A 111 0.30 -8.25 -1.51
N TRP A 112 1.41 -8.27 -2.27
CA TRP A 112 1.39 -7.93 -3.69
C TRP A 112 0.49 -8.87 -4.49
N ARG A 113 0.58 -10.18 -4.28
CA ARG A 113 -0.28 -11.14 -4.97
C ARG A 113 -1.76 -10.93 -4.66
N ASN A 114 -2.10 -10.62 -3.41
CA ASN A 114 -3.48 -10.33 -3.04
C ASN A 114 -3.97 -9.04 -3.71
N TYR A 115 -3.13 -8.02 -3.78
CA TYR A 115 -3.42 -6.78 -4.50
C TYR A 115 -3.71 -7.06 -5.98
N GLU A 116 -2.83 -7.78 -6.69
CA GLU A 116 -3.03 -8.14 -8.10
C GLU A 116 -4.35 -8.89 -8.32
N ARG A 117 -4.68 -9.84 -7.44
CA ARG A 117 -5.96 -10.55 -7.46
C ARG A 117 -7.16 -9.62 -7.27
N ARG A 118 -7.03 -8.63 -6.39
CA ARG A 118 -8.09 -7.65 -6.13
C ARG A 118 -8.32 -6.78 -7.35
N ILE A 119 -7.28 -6.18 -7.92
CA ILE A 119 -7.44 -5.26 -9.07
C ILE A 119 -7.86 -6.00 -10.34
N ASN A 120 -7.44 -7.25 -10.51
CA ASN A 120 -7.83 -8.10 -11.64
C ASN A 120 -9.06 -8.97 -11.36
N ARG A 121 -9.80 -8.74 -10.26
CA ARG A 121 -10.95 -9.58 -9.88
C ARG A 121 -12.07 -9.61 -10.93
N TYR A 122 -12.09 -8.69 -11.88
CA TYR A 122 -13.06 -8.71 -12.99
C TYR A 122 -12.39 -8.84 -14.36
N ASN A 123 -11.09 -9.10 -14.41
CA ASN A 123 -10.33 -9.30 -15.64
C ASN A 123 -10.26 -10.82 -15.96
N PRO A 124 -11.02 -11.33 -16.95
CA PRO A 124 -11.03 -12.75 -17.27
C PRO A 124 -9.68 -13.23 -17.83
N ASP A 125 -9.03 -12.44 -18.68
CA ASP A 125 -7.77 -12.81 -19.32
C ASP A 125 -6.65 -13.00 -18.29
N TRP A 126 -6.64 -12.17 -17.24
CA TRP A 126 -5.68 -12.32 -16.14
C TRP A 126 -5.93 -13.59 -15.32
N ARG A 127 -7.20 -13.91 -15.03
CA ARG A 127 -7.57 -15.09 -14.22
C ARG A 127 -7.23 -16.42 -14.91
N GLU A 128 -7.25 -16.46 -16.23
CA GLU A 128 -6.85 -17.63 -17.01
C GLU A 128 -5.32 -17.82 -17.08
N SER A 129 -4.56 -16.81 -16.65
CA SER A 129 -3.08 -16.81 -16.66
C SER A 129 -2.42 -17.13 -15.31
N GLU A 130 -3.18 -17.17 -14.20
CA GLU A 130 -2.72 -17.64 -12.87
C GLU A 130 -2.63 -19.18 -12.79
#